data_AF-A0A7C1DQT8-F1
#
_entry.id   AF-A0A7C1DQT8-F1
#
_cell.length_a   1.000
_cell.length_b   1.000
_cell.length_c   1.000
_cell.angle_alpha   90.00
_cell.angle_beta   90.00
_cell.angle_gamma   90.00
#
_symmetry.space_group_name_H-M   'P 1'
#
loop_
_entity.id
_entity.type
_entity.pdbx_description
1 polymer ?
#
loop_
_entity_poly.entity_id
_entity_poly.type
_entity_poly.pdbx_seq_one_letter_code
_entity_poly.pdbx_strand_id
1 'polypeptide(L)'
;MEKVKIKLPPEIRLEAIPDDRTLSQMLDEGEIDALFTAREPSCFTRGSGNVARLFENPRETEERYFKKTGIFPIMHTIIVKRDIYRQNPWVAVNLYKAFCRAKELAMKGYTETAALRVALPWMISEVERTREILGEDWWPYGLAGHNKKTMETFLRYHHEQGLSESLMTLEDLFALETMDEEFKI
;
A
#
# COMPACT_ATOMS: atom_id res chain seq x y z
N MET A 1 12.07 5.59 -18.64
CA MET A 1 10.87 5.72 -19.50
C MET A 1 9.88 4.65 -19.10
N GLU A 2 8.66 5.05 -18.76
CA GLU A 2 7.58 4.14 -18.37
C GLU A 2 7.21 3.24 -19.55
N LYS A 3 7.07 1.93 -19.30
CA LYS A 3 6.87 0.94 -20.38
C LYS A 3 5.43 0.92 -20.92
N VAL A 4 4.52 1.63 -20.26
CA VAL A 4 3.09 1.70 -20.60
C VAL A 4 2.80 3.12 -21.07
N LYS A 5 2.12 3.24 -22.21
CA LYS A 5 1.70 4.54 -22.76
C LYS A 5 0.51 5.05 -21.94
N ILE A 6 0.74 5.98 -21.03
CA ILE A 6 -0.32 6.54 -20.18
C ILE A 6 -1.03 7.67 -20.93
N LYS A 7 -2.37 7.66 -20.87
CA LYS A 7 -3.20 8.78 -21.35
C LYS A 7 -3.56 9.65 -20.15
N LEU A 8 -2.72 10.63 -19.87
CA LEU A 8 -2.93 11.55 -18.76
C LEU A 8 -4.06 12.55 -19.05
N PRO A 9 -4.81 12.99 -18.02
CA PRO A 9 -5.71 14.14 -18.12
C PRO A 9 -5.01 15.38 -18.71
N PRO A 10 -5.71 16.24 -19.48
CA PRO A 10 -5.11 17.39 -20.16
C PRO A 10 -4.47 18.42 -19.22
N GLU A 11 -4.87 18.46 -17.96
CA GLU A 11 -4.30 19.30 -16.91
C GLU A 11 -2.94 18.79 -16.39
N ILE A 12 -2.54 17.55 -16.71
CA ILE A 12 -1.27 16.97 -16.28
C ILE A 12 -0.23 17.11 -17.38
N ARG A 13 0.85 17.85 -17.08
CA ARG A 13 2.05 17.94 -17.92
C ARG A 13 3.10 16.98 -17.39
N LEU A 14 3.54 16.04 -18.24
CA LEU A 14 4.60 15.09 -17.92
C LEU A 14 5.87 15.48 -18.67
N GLU A 15 6.97 15.65 -17.94
CA GLU A 15 8.28 15.95 -18.49
C GLU A 15 9.33 15.02 -17.89
N ALA A 16 10.22 14.50 -18.73
CA ALA A 16 11.39 13.79 -18.26
C ALA A 16 12.44 14.82 -17.81
N ILE A 17 13.09 14.55 -16.69
CA ILE A 17 14.24 15.36 -16.25
C ILE A 17 15.45 15.09 -17.15
N PRO A 18 16.43 16.03 -17.22
CA PRO A 18 17.71 15.78 -17.87
C PRO A 18 18.45 14.58 -17.26
N ASP A 19 19.17 13.81 -18.10
CA ASP A 19 19.89 12.59 -17.68
C ASP A 19 21.06 12.87 -16.71
N ASP A 20 21.51 14.12 -16.61
CA ASP A 20 22.58 14.58 -15.74
C ASP A 20 22.08 15.10 -14.38
N ARG A 21 20.76 15.05 -14.12
CA ARG A 21 20.15 15.53 -12.87
C ARG A 21 19.40 14.43 -12.14
N THR A 22 19.12 14.71 -10.86
CA THR A 22 18.25 13.87 -10.04
C THR A 22 17.11 14.69 -9.46
N LEU A 23 15.94 14.08 -9.25
CA LEU A 23 14.81 14.72 -8.57
C LEU A 23 15.17 15.22 -7.16
N SER A 24 16.10 14.54 -6.49
CA SER A 24 16.59 14.97 -5.17
C SER A 24 17.39 16.27 -5.24
N GLN A 25 18.17 16.48 -6.30
CA GLN A 25 18.92 17.71 -6.51
C GLN A 25 17.99 18.85 -6.91
N MET A 26 17.08 18.60 -7.86
CA MET A 26 16.10 19.58 -8.31
C MET A 26 15.22 20.09 -7.16
N LEU A 27 14.84 19.22 -6.22
CA LEU A 27 14.11 19.62 -5.01
C LEU A 27 14.97 20.52 -4.10
N ASP A 28 16.25 20.19 -3.92
CA ASP A 28 17.17 20.90 -3.02
C ASP A 28 17.54 22.30 -3.55
N GLU A 29 17.59 22.44 -4.87
CA GLU A 29 17.87 23.69 -5.60
C GLU A 29 16.60 24.53 -5.84
N GLY A 30 15.41 24.02 -5.49
CA GLY A 30 14.14 24.71 -5.67
C GLY A 30 13.63 24.73 -7.12
N GLU A 31 14.13 23.84 -7.98
CA GLU A 31 13.62 23.66 -9.35
C GLU A 31 12.26 22.96 -9.38
N ILE A 32 11.96 22.15 -8.36
CA ILE A 32 10.63 21.56 -8.12
C ILE A 32 10.19 21.87 -6.69
N ASP A 33 8.90 22.17 -6.51
CA ASP A 33 8.37 22.57 -5.19
C ASP A 33 8.17 21.38 -4.24
N ALA A 34 7.93 20.19 -4.80
CA ALA A 34 7.62 18.99 -4.02
C ALA A 34 8.07 17.72 -4.74
N LEU A 35 8.35 16.69 -3.96
CA LEU A 35 8.72 15.38 -4.46
C LEU A 35 7.93 14.30 -3.72
N PHE A 36 7.18 13.51 -4.48
CA PHE A 36 6.49 12.32 -3.98
C PHE A 36 7.21 11.07 -4.49
N THR A 37 7.77 10.29 -3.58
CA THR A 37 8.68 9.17 -3.90
C THR A 37 8.58 8.07 -2.84
N ALA A 38 8.86 6.82 -3.22
CA ALA A 38 8.87 5.67 -2.32
C ALA A 38 10.09 5.65 -1.38
N ARG A 39 11.19 6.31 -1.77
CA ARG A 39 12.41 6.39 -0.96
C ARG A 39 12.68 7.84 -0.60
N GLU A 40 13.09 8.08 0.65
CA GLU A 40 13.48 9.41 1.09
C GLU A 40 14.55 9.99 0.15
N PRO A 41 14.38 11.24 -0.32
CA PRO A 41 15.35 11.86 -1.21
C PRO A 41 16.65 12.14 -0.47
N SER A 42 17.77 11.98 -1.18
CA SER A 42 19.10 12.07 -0.58
C SER A 42 19.40 13.42 0.09
N CYS A 43 18.81 14.52 -0.39
CA CYS A 43 18.92 15.85 0.22
C CYS A 43 18.30 15.89 1.63
N PHE A 44 17.17 15.19 1.83
CA PHE A 44 16.54 15.05 3.14
C PHE A 44 17.38 14.19 4.08
N THR A 45 17.87 13.03 3.62
CA THR A 45 18.72 12.15 4.45
C THR A 45 20.04 12.82 4.84
N ARG A 46 20.60 13.70 4.00
CA ARG A 46 21.79 14.51 4.33
C ARG A 46 21.49 15.71 5.24
N GLY A 47 20.22 15.96 5.57
CA GLY A 47 19.82 17.07 6.44
C GLY A 47 19.89 18.44 5.77
N SER A 48 19.62 18.53 4.47
CA SER A 48 19.49 19.85 3.82
C SER A 48 18.40 20.68 4.49
N GLY A 49 18.71 21.96 4.78
CA GLY A 49 17.76 22.91 5.36
C GLY A 49 16.71 23.43 4.37
N ASN A 50 16.83 23.11 3.09
CA ASN A 50 15.92 23.59 2.04
C ASN A 50 14.69 22.70 1.87
N VAL A 51 14.70 21.49 2.47
CA VAL A 51 13.65 20.48 2.26
C VAL A 51 13.08 20.01 3.59
N ALA A 52 11.77 19.80 3.62
CA ALA A 52 11.05 19.29 4.77
C ALA A 52 9.97 18.29 4.34
N ARG A 53 9.43 17.55 5.30
CA ARG A 53 8.23 16.73 5.04
C ARG A 53 7.02 17.65 4.86
N LEU A 54 6.18 17.35 3.88
CA LEU A 54 4.94 18.10 3.63
C LEU A 54 4.00 18.09 4.85
N PHE A 55 3.95 16.96 5.56
CA PHE A 55 3.25 16.83 6.83
C PHE A 55 4.27 16.73 7.97
N GLU A 56 4.25 17.71 8.88
CA GLU A 56 5.15 17.75 10.03
C GLU A 56 4.98 16.53 10.94
N ASN A 57 3.72 16.07 11.10
CA ASN A 57 3.36 14.94 11.94
C ASN A 57 2.66 13.86 11.09
N PRO A 58 3.43 13.02 10.37
CA PRO A 58 2.87 12.07 9.41
C PRO A 58 1.97 11.04 10.08
N ARG A 59 2.34 10.56 11.28
CA ARG A 59 1.54 9.60 12.05
C ARG A 59 0.14 10.16 12.33
N GLU A 60 0.04 11.34 12.94
CA GLU A 60 -1.27 11.94 13.24
C GLU A 60 -2.09 12.22 11.97
N THR A 61 -1.41 12.55 10.87
CA THR A 61 -2.04 12.77 9.57
C THR A 61 -2.63 11.47 9.01
N GLU A 62 -1.87 10.37 9.08
CA GLU A 62 -2.29 9.03 8.67
C GLU A 62 -3.45 8.50 9.54
N GLU A 63 -3.37 8.66 10.86
CA GLU A 63 -4.44 8.27 11.79
C GLU A 63 -5.74 9.04 11.51
N ARG A 64 -5.64 10.35 11.24
CA ARG A 64 -6.79 11.20 10.87
C ARG A 64 -7.36 10.80 9.51
N TYR A 65 -6.49 10.48 8.55
CA TYR A 65 -6.90 9.98 7.24
C TYR A 65 -7.66 8.66 7.38
N PHE A 66 -7.15 7.71 8.15
CA PHE A 66 -7.84 6.44 8.41
C PHE A 66 -9.18 6.67 9.12
N LYS A 67 -9.22 7.47 10.20
CA LYS A 67 -10.48 7.79 10.90
C LYS A 67 -11.52 8.44 9.97
N LYS A 68 -11.08 9.29 9.04
CA LYS A 68 -11.97 9.97 8.08
C LYS A 68 -12.46 9.05 6.97
N THR A 69 -11.62 8.15 6.48
CA THR A 69 -11.86 7.41 5.23
C THR A 69 -12.14 5.93 5.43
N GLY A 70 -11.65 5.34 6.53
CA GLY A 70 -11.55 3.90 6.74
C GLY A 70 -10.57 3.20 5.81
N ILE A 71 -9.70 3.95 5.10
CA ILE A 71 -8.76 3.41 4.11
C ILE A 71 -7.37 3.35 4.76
N PHE A 72 -6.78 2.16 4.76
CA PHE A 72 -5.38 1.94 5.08
C PHE A 72 -4.65 1.46 3.82
N PRO A 73 -3.62 2.17 3.31
CA PRO A 73 -3.03 1.88 2.00
C PRO A 73 -2.47 0.44 1.87
N ILE A 74 -2.77 -0.17 0.73
CA ILE A 74 -2.27 -1.49 0.31
C ILE A 74 -0.93 -1.36 -0.44
N MET A 75 -0.07 -2.38 -0.33
CA MET A 75 1.24 -2.38 -1.01
C MET A 75 1.50 -3.62 -1.87
N HIS A 76 1.08 -4.81 -1.42
CA HIS A 76 1.43 -6.07 -2.06
C HIS A 76 0.20 -6.90 -2.43
N THR A 77 0.27 -7.57 -3.59
CA THR A 77 -0.72 -8.53 -4.06
C THR A 77 -0.02 -9.80 -4.53
N ILE A 78 -0.66 -10.95 -4.31
CA ILE A 78 -0.15 -12.25 -4.80
C ILE A 78 -0.78 -12.53 -6.15
N ILE A 79 0.05 -12.75 -7.16
CA ILE A 79 -0.39 -13.08 -8.51
C ILE A 79 -0.10 -14.54 -8.83
N VAL A 80 -1.06 -15.20 -9.47
CA VAL A 80 -0.90 -16.55 -10.01
C VAL A 80 -0.94 -16.46 -11.53
N LYS A 81 0.04 -17.11 -12.20
CA LYS A 81 0.04 -17.17 -13.67
C LYS A 81 -1.26 -17.82 -14.15
N ARG A 82 -1.93 -17.19 -15.11
CA ARG A 82 -3.26 -17.61 -15.60
C ARG A 82 -3.33 -19.07 -16.04
N ASP A 83 -2.28 -19.58 -16.68
CA ASP A 83 -2.22 -21.00 -17.11
C ASP A 83 -2.22 -21.98 -15.93
N ILE A 84 -1.53 -21.63 -14.83
CA ILE A 84 -1.49 -22.45 -13.62
C ILE A 84 -2.86 -22.48 -12.96
N TYR A 85 -3.50 -21.31 -12.82
CA TYR A 85 -4.83 -21.20 -12.24
C TYR A 85 -5.87 -21.98 -13.06
N ARG A 86 -5.84 -21.88 -14.40
CA ARG A 86 -6.76 -22.65 -15.27
C ARG A 86 -6.64 -24.17 -15.09
N GLN A 87 -5.42 -24.67 -14.90
CA GLN A 87 -5.16 -26.10 -14.70
C GLN A 87 -5.44 -26.55 -13.26
N ASN A 88 -5.32 -25.64 -12.29
CA ASN A 88 -5.40 -25.94 -10.86
C ASN A 88 -6.15 -24.83 -10.09
N PRO A 89 -7.46 -24.63 -10.27
CA PRO A 89 -8.17 -23.49 -9.69
C PRO A 89 -8.06 -23.39 -8.16
N TRP A 90 -7.96 -24.54 -7.48
CA TRP A 90 -7.77 -24.63 -6.02
C TRP A 90 -6.48 -23.95 -5.52
N VAL A 91 -5.51 -23.66 -6.39
CA VAL A 91 -4.26 -22.97 -6.01
C VAL A 91 -4.53 -21.60 -5.40
N ALA A 92 -5.56 -20.89 -5.88
CA ALA A 92 -5.89 -19.55 -5.39
C ALA A 92 -6.32 -19.59 -3.91
N VAL A 93 -7.28 -20.46 -3.58
CA VAL A 93 -7.78 -20.65 -2.20
C VAL A 93 -6.69 -21.22 -1.29
N ASN A 94 -5.90 -22.19 -1.78
CA ASN A 94 -4.82 -22.78 -0.98
C ASN A 94 -3.73 -21.76 -0.63
N LEU A 95 -3.31 -20.92 -1.59
CA LEU A 95 -2.36 -19.84 -1.32
C LEU A 95 -2.94 -18.82 -0.36
N TYR A 96 -4.19 -18.39 -0.58
CA TYR A 96 -4.88 -17.45 0.30
C TYR A 96 -4.88 -17.96 1.75
N LYS A 97 -5.34 -19.20 1.97
CA LYS A 97 -5.35 -19.86 3.28
C LYS A 97 -3.97 -19.97 3.91
N ALA A 98 -2.96 -20.35 3.13
CA ALA A 98 -1.58 -20.45 3.61
C ALA A 98 -1.04 -19.09 4.07
N PHE A 99 -1.32 -18.01 3.34
CA PHE A 99 -0.88 -16.66 3.70
C PHE A 99 -1.67 -16.07 4.86
N CYS A 100 -2.97 -16.33 4.97
CA CYS A 100 -3.74 -16.00 6.18
C CYS A 100 -3.12 -16.67 7.41
N ARG A 101 -2.81 -17.96 7.30
CA ARG A 101 -2.16 -18.70 8.40
C ARG A 101 -0.78 -18.15 8.74
N ALA A 102 0.03 -17.81 7.74
CA ALA A 102 1.33 -17.19 7.94
C ALA A 102 1.21 -15.81 8.64
N LYS A 103 0.23 -15.00 8.22
CA LYS A 103 -0.08 -13.71 8.85
C LYS A 103 -0.45 -13.90 10.32
N GLU A 104 -1.37 -14.81 10.64
CA GLU A 104 -1.74 -15.10 12.03
C GLU A 104 -0.53 -15.46 12.90
N LEU A 105 0.37 -16.31 12.39
CA LEU A 105 1.57 -16.71 13.12
C LEU A 105 2.51 -15.52 13.37
N ALA A 106 2.64 -14.62 12.40
CA ALA A 106 3.41 -13.39 12.56
C ALA A 106 2.74 -12.44 13.57
N MET A 107 1.42 -12.25 13.45
CA MET A 107 0.62 -11.34 14.30
C MET A 107 0.62 -11.75 15.76
N LYS A 108 0.56 -13.06 16.06
CA LYS A 108 0.75 -13.59 17.43
C LYS A 108 2.10 -13.22 18.04
N GLY A 109 3.12 -13.00 17.21
CA GLY A 109 4.42 -12.52 17.68
C GLY A 109 4.38 -11.10 18.24
N TYR A 110 3.45 -10.25 17.78
CA TYR A 110 3.31 -8.87 18.25
C TYR A 110 2.50 -8.77 19.55
N THR A 111 1.80 -9.83 19.95
CA THR A 111 1.14 -9.91 21.27
C THR A 111 2.04 -10.45 22.37
N GLU A 112 3.22 -10.98 22.03
CA GLU A 112 4.15 -11.54 23.01
C GLU A 112 4.94 -10.41 23.69
N THR A 113 4.80 -10.31 25.02
CA THR A 113 5.43 -9.25 25.83
C THR A 113 6.73 -9.69 26.47
N ALA A 114 6.96 -11.00 26.63
CA ALA A 114 8.18 -11.53 27.26
C ALA A 114 9.39 -11.58 26.31
N ALA A 115 9.15 -11.71 25.00
CA ALA A 115 10.19 -11.80 23.99
C ALA A 115 9.76 -11.04 22.72
N LEU A 116 10.05 -9.73 22.69
CA LEU A 116 9.67 -8.86 21.58
C LEU A 116 10.31 -9.34 20.27
N ARG A 117 9.52 -9.35 19.19
CA ARG A 117 9.96 -9.72 17.83
C ARG A 117 10.98 -8.78 17.22
N VAL A 118 11.07 -7.55 17.73
CA VAL A 118 11.98 -6.51 17.29
C VAL A 118 12.63 -5.86 18.50
N ALA A 119 13.86 -5.36 18.34
CA ALA A 119 14.63 -4.73 19.41
C ALA A 119 14.22 -3.26 19.68
N LEU A 120 12.91 -2.95 19.61
CA LEU A 120 12.36 -1.63 19.89
C LEU A 120 11.70 -1.62 21.28
N PRO A 121 12.06 -0.70 22.18
CA PRO A 121 11.64 -0.73 23.58
C PRO A 121 10.14 -0.48 23.80
N TRP A 122 9.47 0.23 22.87
CA TRP A 122 8.06 0.61 23.00
C TRP A 122 7.11 -0.17 22.08
N MET A 123 7.55 -1.31 21.55
CA MET A 123 6.78 -2.07 20.56
C MET A 123 5.36 -2.42 21.04
N ILE A 124 5.19 -2.83 22.30
CA ILE A 124 3.87 -3.21 22.83
C ILE A 124 2.90 -2.03 22.85
N SER A 125 3.36 -0.85 23.32
CA SER A 125 2.54 0.36 23.31
C SER A 125 2.16 0.78 21.88
N GLU A 126 3.07 0.59 20.92
CA GLU A 126 2.79 0.83 19.50
C GLU A 126 1.75 -0.15 18.94
N VAL A 127 1.78 -1.43 19.35
CA VAL A 127 0.77 -2.43 18.96
C VAL A 127 -0.60 -2.09 19.56
N GLU A 128 -0.67 -1.74 20.84
CA GLU A 128 -1.91 -1.35 21.51
C GLU A 128 -2.56 -0.14 20.84
N ARG A 129 -1.77 0.91 20.58
CA ARG A 129 -2.24 2.09 19.85
C ARG A 129 -2.72 1.74 18.44
N THR A 130 -1.97 0.88 17.73
CA THR A 130 -2.36 0.43 16.39
C THR A 130 -3.71 -0.27 16.42
N ARG A 131 -3.95 -1.14 17.41
CA ARG A 131 -5.26 -1.81 17.61
C ARG A 131 -6.39 -0.83 17.89
N GLU A 132 -6.15 0.17 18.74
CA GLU A 132 -7.18 1.17 19.06
C GLU A 132 -7.64 1.93 17.81
N ILE A 133 -6.75 2.13 16.84
CA ILE A 133 -7.02 2.94 15.65
C ILE A 133 -7.51 2.09 14.48
N LEU A 134 -6.83 0.97 14.20
CA LEU A 134 -7.05 0.14 13.01
C LEU A 134 -7.86 -1.14 13.31
N GLY A 135 -8.07 -1.47 14.58
CA GLY A 135 -8.74 -2.71 15.01
C GLY A 135 -7.77 -3.88 15.20
N GLU A 136 -8.33 -5.05 15.56
CA GLU A 136 -7.54 -6.27 15.86
C GLU A 136 -6.79 -6.84 14.65
N ASP A 137 -7.41 -6.78 13.46
CA ASP A 137 -6.77 -7.15 12.20
C ASP A 137 -6.44 -5.91 11.38
N TRP A 138 -5.36 -5.23 11.77
CA TRP A 138 -4.89 -4.01 11.10
C TRP A 138 -4.25 -4.26 9.71
N TRP A 139 -4.12 -5.52 9.29
CA TRP A 139 -3.68 -5.93 7.95
C TRP A 139 -4.66 -6.94 7.34
N PRO A 140 -5.89 -6.52 7.00
CA PRO A 140 -6.89 -7.44 6.47
C PRO A 140 -6.40 -8.09 5.18
N TYR A 141 -6.58 -9.41 5.08
CA TYR A 141 -6.39 -10.15 3.83
C TYR A 141 -7.75 -10.46 3.22
N GLY A 142 -7.80 -10.55 1.89
CA GLY A 142 -9.02 -10.87 1.14
C GLY A 142 -9.85 -9.63 0.77
N LEU A 143 -11.05 -9.84 0.24
CA LEU A 143 -11.87 -8.78 -0.38
C LEU A 143 -13.10 -8.39 0.44
N ALA A 144 -13.18 -8.86 1.69
CA ALA A 144 -14.28 -8.58 2.60
C ALA A 144 -14.02 -7.36 3.50
N GLY A 145 -15.07 -6.90 4.18
CA GLY A 145 -14.98 -5.85 5.20
C GLY A 145 -14.38 -4.54 4.68
N HIS A 146 -13.50 -3.93 5.46
CA HIS A 146 -12.91 -2.63 5.13
C HIS A 146 -11.88 -2.69 3.99
N ASN A 147 -11.32 -3.87 3.67
CA ASN A 147 -10.37 -3.98 2.56
C ASN A 147 -11.05 -3.76 1.19
N LYS A 148 -12.33 -4.14 1.07
CA LYS A 148 -13.14 -3.89 -0.14
C LYS A 148 -13.11 -2.42 -0.55
N LYS A 149 -13.40 -1.53 0.41
CA LYS A 149 -13.43 -0.07 0.19
C LYS A 149 -12.09 0.47 -0.28
N THR A 150 -10.99 -0.02 0.29
CA THR A 150 -9.63 0.34 -0.13
C THR A 150 -9.38 -0.08 -1.57
N MET A 151 -9.67 -1.33 -1.92
CA MET A 151 -9.47 -1.86 -3.27
C MET A 151 -10.34 -1.16 -4.32
N GLU A 152 -11.62 -0.95 -4.05
CA GLU A 152 -12.53 -0.21 -4.95
C GLU A 152 -12.09 1.25 -5.15
N THR A 153 -11.58 1.89 -4.08
CA THR A 153 -11.01 3.24 -4.17
C THR A 153 -9.74 3.26 -4.99
N PHE A 154 -8.87 2.27 -4.83
CA PHE A 154 -7.68 2.10 -5.67
C PHE A 154 -8.07 1.97 -7.15
N LEU A 155 -9.04 1.10 -7.49
CA LEU A 155 -9.47 0.90 -8.89
C LEU A 155 -10.06 2.16 -9.51
N ARG A 156 -10.87 2.91 -8.73
CA ARG A 156 -11.38 4.19 -9.16
C ARG A 156 -10.25 5.18 -9.47
N TYR A 157 -9.30 5.37 -8.54
CA TYR A 157 -8.19 6.30 -8.74
C TYR A 157 -7.26 5.88 -9.88
N HIS A 158 -6.99 4.58 -9.99
CA HIS A 158 -6.15 4.03 -11.07
C HIS A 158 -6.76 4.33 -12.45
N HIS A 159 -8.09 4.24 -12.58
CA HIS A 159 -8.80 4.62 -13.80
C HIS A 159 -8.86 6.15 -14.01
N GLU A 160 -9.20 6.93 -12.98
CA GLU A 160 -9.25 8.40 -13.05
C GLU A 160 -7.89 9.01 -13.44
N GLN A 161 -6.79 8.39 -13.04
CA GLN A 161 -5.43 8.81 -13.39
C GLN A 161 -4.95 8.30 -14.76
N GLY A 162 -5.79 7.58 -15.50
CA GLY A 162 -5.47 7.07 -16.84
C GLY A 162 -4.49 5.90 -16.85
N LEU A 163 -4.28 5.24 -15.70
CA LEU A 163 -3.40 4.07 -15.57
C LEU A 163 -4.09 2.78 -16.05
N SER A 164 -5.41 2.72 -16.01
CA SER A 164 -6.22 1.67 -16.64
C SER A 164 -7.16 2.26 -17.69
N GLU A 165 -7.32 1.55 -18.81
CA GLU A 165 -8.18 1.98 -19.93
C GLU A 165 -9.67 1.95 -19.56
N SER A 166 -10.05 1.11 -18.61
CA SER A 166 -11.41 0.97 -18.10
C SER A 166 -11.43 0.89 -16.57
N LEU A 167 -12.58 1.19 -16.00
CA LEU A 167 -12.83 0.97 -14.58
C LEU A 167 -13.08 -0.52 -14.34
N MET A 168 -12.05 -1.22 -13.84
CA MET A 168 -12.15 -2.64 -13.48
C MET A 168 -12.89 -2.84 -12.16
N THR A 169 -13.49 -4.00 -11.98
CA THR A 169 -14.06 -4.44 -10.70
C THR A 169 -13.12 -5.40 -9.96
N LEU A 170 -13.48 -5.77 -8.73
CA LEU A 170 -12.70 -6.77 -7.97
C LEU A 170 -12.79 -8.15 -8.62
N GLU A 171 -13.95 -8.49 -9.17
CA GLU A 171 -14.24 -9.72 -9.89
C GLU A 171 -13.39 -9.84 -11.17
N ASP A 172 -13.05 -8.71 -11.80
CA ASP A 172 -12.16 -8.71 -12.99
C ASP A 172 -10.71 -9.10 -12.64
N LEU A 173 -10.30 -8.87 -11.39
CA LEU A 173 -8.90 -8.98 -10.95
C LEU A 173 -8.60 -10.21 -10.10
N PHE A 174 -9.55 -10.63 -9.27
CA PHE A 174 -9.33 -11.68 -8.29
C PHE A 174 -10.09 -12.96 -8.64
N ALA A 175 -9.55 -14.09 -8.21
CA ALA A 175 -10.22 -15.38 -8.37
C ALA A 175 -11.51 -15.39 -7.53
N LEU A 176 -12.65 -15.72 -8.16
CA LEU A 176 -13.98 -15.68 -7.53
C LEU A 176 -14.04 -16.53 -6.25
N GLU A 177 -13.33 -17.66 -6.23
CA GLU A 177 -13.28 -18.57 -5.08
C GLU A 177 -12.58 -17.95 -3.85
N THR A 178 -11.84 -16.86 -4.03
CA THR A 178 -11.21 -16.10 -2.93
C THR A 178 -12.08 -14.95 -2.43
N MET A 179 -13.23 -14.70 -3.05
CA MET A 179 -14.15 -13.62 -2.69
C MET A 179 -15.16 -14.03 -1.62
N ASP A 180 -15.37 -15.33 -1.44
CA ASP A 180 -16.33 -15.86 -0.46
C ASP A 180 -15.73 -15.83 0.96
N GLU A 181 -16.54 -15.35 1.92
CA GLU A 181 -16.16 -15.28 3.32
C GLU A 181 -16.10 -16.65 4.01
N GLU A 182 -16.76 -17.66 3.44
CA GLU A 182 -16.80 -19.03 3.98
C GLU A 182 -15.45 -19.77 3.93
N PHE A 183 -14.45 -19.24 3.22
CA PHE A 183 -13.11 -19.82 3.16
C PHE A 183 -12.12 -19.23 4.18
N LYS A 184 -12.57 -18.33 5.05
CA LYS A 184 -11.80 -17.90 6.24
C LYS A 184 -11.64 -19.13 7.16
N ILE A 185 -10.39 -19.50 7.46
CA ILE A 185 -10.08 -20.58 8.42
C ILE A 185 -10.36 -20.08 9.83
#